data_AF-A0A953FMM9-F1
#
_entry.id   AF-A0A953FMM9-F1
#
_cell.length_a   1.000
_cell.length_b   1.000
_cell.length_c   1.000
_cell.angle_alpha   90.00
_cell.angle_beta   90.00
_cell.angle_gamma   90.00
#
_symmetry.space_group_name_H-M   'P 1'
#
loop_
_entity.id
_entity.type
_entity.pdbx_description
1 polymer ?
#
loop_
_entity_poly.entity_id
_entity_poly.type
_entity_poly.pdbx_seq_one_letter_code
_entity_poly.pdbx_strand_id
1 'polypeptide(L)'
;MHIIRSALTATCAFLVATAFPATITWTNGAGTGVWNNAANWSSGTIPGVNDVALFDGSSGADCAMNVAVNVQGILVNAMYTGILTQQAGISVTVGTSGYIQHGATFQGGNADITLNAGNFTLTGGSFTTTSGALTIGGTRTISQTLFAQFGGTFNHNNGSLVVTPYCNVGPMLTWTLDVLPTTVFYDVVIKASHGWTRPQVATAPGDVVNASHDLRHIDGYLTGQFAVGNDLEVSANADGGTGLITVDGIGAQTYSVAAGSPRTCRVEVDKPSGSFIPTMGTTDFLVQGFSLVAGDFTAPSGDLNVGGTWTTSQTLFSHSGGTYAHNNGTLLVNPYCNVGPMLTWTLDVLPTTVLYDVTINANQAWTMPRVATAPGDVVNASHDLRHADGYIVGNFAVKNNLLIGANADGG
;
A
#
# COMPACT_ATOMS: atom_id res chain seq x y z
N MET A 1 27.66 26.64 75.13
CA MET A 1 26.24 26.51 74.75
C MET A 1 26.09 26.99 73.31
N HIS A 2 26.32 26.11 72.34
CA HIS A 2 26.21 26.40 70.90
C HIS A 2 24.98 25.66 70.38
N ILE A 3 24.00 26.42 69.89
CA ILE A 3 22.73 25.92 69.35
C ILE A 3 22.95 25.58 67.87
N ILE A 4 22.84 24.30 67.51
CA ILE A 4 22.78 23.85 66.11
C ILE A 4 21.33 24.03 65.65
N ARG A 5 21.10 24.89 64.66
CA ARG A 5 19.83 24.99 63.94
C ARG A 5 19.87 24.02 62.76
N SER A 6 19.11 22.93 62.85
CA SER A 6 18.84 22.03 61.74
C SER A 6 17.80 22.64 60.81
N ALA A 7 18.19 22.89 59.55
CA ALA A 7 17.27 23.25 58.49
C ALA A 7 16.61 21.96 57.96
N LEU A 8 15.29 21.87 58.07
CA LEU A 8 14.48 20.80 57.51
C LEU A 8 14.14 21.15 56.06
N THR A 9 14.84 20.55 55.09
CA THR A 9 14.52 20.68 53.66
C THR A 9 13.32 19.78 53.35
N ALA A 10 12.16 20.37 53.08
CA ALA A 10 10.98 19.64 52.63
C ALA A 10 11.15 19.27 51.14
N THR A 11 11.47 18.01 50.87
CA THR A 11 11.47 17.45 49.51
C THR A 11 10.01 17.30 49.08
N CYS A 12 9.53 18.20 48.21
CA CYS A 12 8.22 18.08 47.58
C CYS A 12 8.31 16.96 46.52
N ALA A 13 7.80 15.77 46.86
CA ALA A 13 7.67 14.69 45.89
C ALA A 13 6.56 15.06 44.90
N PHE A 14 6.94 15.40 43.67
CA PHE A 14 6.02 15.47 42.54
C PHE A 14 5.51 14.04 42.28
N LEU A 15 4.30 13.74 42.78
CA LEU A 15 3.59 12.53 42.41
C LEU A 15 3.20 12.69 40.93
N VAL A 16 3.99 12.11 40.01
CA VAL A 16 3.54 11.96 38.62
C VAL A 16 2.45 10.90 38.65
N ALA A 17 1.19 11.34 38.77
CA ALA A 17 0.06 10.46 38.57
C ALA A 17 0.12 9.97 37.12
N THR A 18 0.46 8.70 36.94
CA THR A 18 0.26 8.02 35.66
C THR A 18 -1.24 7.97 35.42
N ALA A 19 -1.78 8.92 34.65
CA ALA A 19 -3.17 8.86 34.22
C ALA A 19 -3.34 7.60 33.37
N PHE A 20 -4.12 6.64 33.86
CA PHE A 20 -4.57 5.53 33.05
C PHE A 20 -5.48 6.07 31.95
N PRO A 21 -5.47 5.45 30.76
CA PRO A 21 -6.36 5.87 29.71
C PRO A 21 -7.82 5.77 30.17
N ALA A 22 -8.52 6.91 30.16
CA ALA A 22 -9.93 6.96 30.53
C ALA A 22 -10.80 6.88 29.29
N THR A 23 -11.96 6.24 29.42
CA THR A 23 -13.01 6.33 28.39
C THR A 23 -13.94 7.46 28.77
N ILE A 24 -14.00 8.51 27.94
CA ILE A 24 -14.79 9.72 28.18
C ILE A 24 -15.94 9.77 27.18
N THR A 25 -17.17 9.74 27.69
CA THR A 25 -18.38 9.55 26.88
C THR A 25 -18.97 10.88 26.45
N TRP A 26 -19.33 10.99 25.18
CA TRP A 26 -20.11 12.10 24.63
C TRP A 26 -21.53 12.06 25.18
N THR A 27 -21.90 13.08 25.95
CA THR A 27 -23.26 13.23 26.52
C THR A 27 -24.01 14.40 25.88
N ASN A 28 -23.28 15.38 25.31
CA ASN A 28 -23.82 16.68 24.94
C ASN A 28 -24.57 17.34 26.12
N GLY A 29 -24.09 17.18 27.35
CA GLY A 29 -24.75 17.67 28.57
C GLY A 29 -25.02 19.17 28.58
N ALA A 30 -24.22 19.99 27.89
CA ALA A 30 -24.47 21.43 27.75
C ALA A 30 -25.36 21.79 26.53
N GLY A 31 -25.75 20.82 25.71
CA GLY A 31 -26.63 21.02 24.55
C GLY A 31 -26.00 21.82 23.41
N THR A 32 -24.67 21.96 23.39
CA THR A 32 -23.98 22.84 22.42
C THR A 32 -23.57 22.13 21.13
N GLY A 33 -23.53 20.79 21.11
CA GLY A 33 -23.20 20.01 19.91
C GLY A 33 -21.75 20.15 19.44
N VAL A 34 -20.84 20.67 20.26
CA VAL A 34 -19.43 20.91 19.90
C VAL A 34 -18.47 20.09 20.77
N TRP A 35 -17.41 19.58 20.16
CA TRP A 35 -16.36 18.79 20.83
C TRP A 35 -15.65 19.60 21.91
N ASN A 36 -15.29 20.86 21.63
CA ASN A 36 -14.50 21.73 22.50
C ASN A 36 -15.31 22.39 23.64
N ASN A 37 -16.29 21.68 24.20
CA ASN A 37 -16.99 22.09 25.40
C ASN A 37 -16.94 20.95 26.41
N ALA A 38 -16.18 21.16 27.48
CA ALA A 38 -15.94 20.16 28.51
C ALA A 38 -17.24 19.62 29.16
N ALA A 39 -18.29 20.45 29.24
CA ALA A 39 -19.58 20.05 29.80
C ALA A 39 -20.41 19.13 28.87
N ASN A 40 -19.96 18.88 27.64
CA ASN A 40 -20.56 17.88 26.75
C ASN A 40 -20.01 16.45 26.96
N TRP A 41 -19.06 16.29 27.86
CA TRP A 41 -18.36 15.03 28.12
C TRP A 41 -18.62 14.53 29.55
N SER A 42 -18.71 13.21 29.73
CA SER A 42 -19.10 12.59 31.01
C SER A 42 -18.19 12.93 32.19
N SER A 43 -16.92 13.23 31.95
CA SER A 43 -15.94 13.64 32.97
C SER A 43 -15.97 15.14 33.26
N GLY A 44 -16.72 15.95 32.51
CA GLY A 44 -16.60 17.40 32.54
C GLY A 44 -15.26 17.91 31.99
N THR A 45 -14.55 17.12 31.18
CA THR A 45 -13.28 17.45 30.54
C THR A 45 -13.28 17.03 29.07
N ILE A 46 -12.54 17.74 28.23
CA ILE A 46 -12.36 17.35 26.81
C ILE A 46 -11.38 16.16 26.75
N PRO A 47 -11.68 15.07 26.01
CA PRO A 47 -10.75 13.94 25.86
C PRO A 47 -9.40 14.38 25.27
N GLY A 48 -8.30 13.93 25.89
CA GLY A 48 -6.94 14.20 25.44
C GLY A 48 -6.21 12.95 24.93
N VAL A 49 -4.90 13.08 24.71
CA VAL A 49 -4.04 12.07 24.04
C VAL A 49 -4.01 10.69 24.69
N ASN A 50 -4.39 10.59 25.96
CA ASN A 50 -4.45 9.35 26.71
C ASN A 50 -5.88 8.81 26.84
N ASP A 51 -6.89 9.52 26.35
CA ASP A 51 -8.28 9.14 26.55
C ASP A 51 -8.89 8.52 25.29
N VAL A 52 -9.88 7.66 25.48
CA VAL A 52 -10.75 7.18 24.40
C VAL A 52 -12.02 8.01 24.42
N ALA A 53 -12.30 8.71 23.32
CA ALA A 53 -13.58 9.37 23.12
C ALA A 53 -14.63 8.33 22.73
N LEU A 54 -15.64 8.15 23.59
CA LEU A 54 -16.71 7.18 23.39
C LEU A 54 -18.00 7.89 22.96
N PHE A 55 -18.55 7.44 21.84
CA PHE A 55 -19.89 7.79 21.38
C PHE A 55 -20.77 6.55 21.50
N ASP A 56 -21.76 6.60 22.38
CA ASP A 56 -22.68 5.49 22.62
C ASP A 56 -24.13 5.98 22.75
N GLY A 57 -25.02 5.13 23.29
CA GLY A 57 -26.44 5.47 23.47
C GLY A 57 -26.71 6.53 24.54
N SER A 58 -25.69 7.08 25.22
CA SER A 58 -25.85 8.15 26.22
C SER A 58 -26.30 9.47 25.60
N SER A 59 -26.07 9.67 24.31
CA SER A 59 -26.56 10.83 23.55
C SER A 59 -26.77 10.48 22.09
N GLY A 60 -27.83 10.99 21.47
CA GLY A 60 -28.03 10.93 20.02
C GLY A 60 -27.64 12.22 19.30
N ALA A 61 -27.08 13.19 20.02
CA ALA A 61 -26.79 14.51 19.48
C ALA A 61 -25.51 14.53 18.64
N ASP A 62 -25.53 15.31 17.57
CA ASP A 62 -24.39 15.57 16.71
C ASP A 62 -23.21 16.15 17.49
N CYS A 63 -22.00 15.83 17.03
CA CYS A 63 -20.75 16.32 17.58
C CYS A 63 -19.91 16.98 16.47
N ALA A 64 -19.80 18.31 16.53
CA ALA A 64 -18.91 19.07 15.67
C ALA A 64 -17.51 19.17 16.29
N MET A 65 -16.52 18.54 15.66
CA MET A 65 -15.11 18.69 16.00
C MET A 65 -14.63 20.08 15.55
N ASN A 66 -14.67 21.04 16.47
CA ASN A 66 -14.39 22.46 16.21
C ASN A 66 -13.00 22.93 16.68
N VAL A 67 -12.16 21.99 17.08
CA VAL A 67 -10.75 22.18 17.44
C VAL A 67 -10.00 20.92 17.04
N ALA A 68 -8.70 21.01 16.78
CA ALA A 68 -7.86 19.85 16.49
C ALA A 68 -8.07 18.76 17.56
N VAL A 69 -8.46 17.56 17.11
CA VAL A 69 -8.72 16.41 17.98
C VAL A 69 -7.43 15.62 18.11
N ASN A 70 -7.04 15.29 19.34
CA ASN A 70 -5.89 14.44 19.61
C ASN A 70 -6.19 13.54 20.81
N VAL A 71 -6.53 12.28 20.52
CA VAL A 71 -7.01 11.30 21.50
C VAL A 71 -6.28 9.97 21.36
N GLN A 72 -6.34 9.11 22.37
CA GLN A 72 -5.79 7.76 22.26
C GLN A 72 -6.63 6.89 21.32
N GLY A 73 -7.96 7.07 21.32
CA GLY A 73 -8.91 6.31 20.52
C GLY A 73 -10.23 7.04 20.30
N ILE A 74 -10.94 6.67 19.25
CA ILE A 74 -12.35 7.04 19.05
C ILE A 74 -13.14 5.76 18.87
N LEU A 75 -14.15 5.55 19.72
CA LEU A 75 -15.06 4.42 19.64
C LEU A 75 -16.48 4.91 19.45
N VAL A 76 -17.09 4.54 18.33
CA VAL A 76 -18.48 4.85 17.99
C VAL A 76 -19.29 3.57 18.03
N ASN A 77 -20.06 3.39 19.10
CA ASN A 77 -20.93 2.24 19.28
C ASN A 77 -22.17 2.33 18.40
N ALA A 78 -22.77 1.17 18.08
CA ALA A 78 -23.91 1.06 17.17
C ALA A 78 -25.16 1.84 17.65
N MET A 79 -25.28 2.09 18.96
CA MET A 79 -26.40 2.83 19.54
C MET A 79 -26.26 4.36 19.41
N TYR A 80 -25.08 4.88 19.07
CA TYR A 80 -24.92 6.29 18.73
C TYR A 80 -25.47 6.54 17.32
N THR A 81 -26.40 7.49 17.20
CA THR A 81 -27.10 7.79 15.94
C THR A 81 -26.83 9.19 15.40
N GLY A 82 -26.09 10.02 16.15
CA GLY A 82 -25.74 11.38 15.74
C GLY A 82 -24.71 11.42 14.62
N ILE A 83 -24.40 12.63 14.16
CA ILE A 83 -23.37 12.89 13.16
C ILE A 83 -22.10 13.39 13.84
N LEU A 84 -20.97 12.75 13.55
CA LEU A 84 -19.64 13.22 13.89
C LEU A 84 -19.10 14.04 12.72
N THR A 85 -18.97 15.35 12.89
CA THR A 85 -18.47 16.24 11.83
C THR A 85 -17.06 16.70 12.13
N GLN A 86 -16.09 16.29 11.32
CA GLN A 86 -14.79 16.94 11.26
C GLN A 86 -14.96 18.28 10.54
N GLN A 87 -14.94 19.40 11.26
CA GLN A 87 -15.08 20.71 10.61
C GLN A 87 -13.88 21.02 9.69
N ALA A 88 -14.09 21.91 8.72
CA ALA A 88 -13.03 22.30 7.79
C ALA A 88 -11.81 22.86 8.53
N GLY A 89 -10.61 22.45 8.11
CA GLY A 89 -9.34 22.84 8.71
C GLY A 89 -8.99 22.13 10.03
N ILE A 90 -9.84 21.23 10.54
CA ILE A 90 -9.62 20.55 11.82
C ILE A 90 -8.99 19.19 11.61
N SER A 91 -7.73 19.02 12.03
CA SER A 91 -7.05 17.71 12.02
C SER A 91 -7.57 16.77 13.11
N VAL A 92 -7.55 15.47 12.84
CA VAL A 92 -7.88 14.42 13.82
C VAL A 92 -6.70 13.47 13.97
N THR A 93 -6.15 13.37 15.18
CA THR A 93 -5.11 12.41 15.52
C THR A 93 -5.64 11.41 16.53
N VAL A 94 -5.46 10.13 16.23
CA VAL A 94 -5.87 9.00 17.04
C VAL A 94 -4.66 8.13 17.34
N GLY A 95 -4.44 7.82 18.62
CA GLY A 95 -3.33 7.02 19.09
C GLY A 95 -3.55 5.51 18.96
N THR A 96 -2.94 4.76 19.88
CA THR A 96 -2.84 3.30 19.85
C THR A 96 -4.17 2.55 19.97
N SER A 97 -5.22 3.19 20.51
CA SER A 97 -6.54 2.56 20.63
C SER A 97 -7.35 2.62 19.33
N GLY A 98 -6.88 3.38 18.33
CA GLY A 98 -7.44 3.37 16.98
C GLY A 98 -8.83 4.01 16.85
N TYR A 99 -9.37 3.91 15.64
CA TYR A 99 -10.71 4.39 15.30
C TYR A 99 -11.61 3.19 15.03
N ILE A 100 -12.71 3.07 15.77
CA ILE A 100 -13.67 1.98 15.63
C ILE A 100 -15.07 2.55 15.48
N GLN A 101 -15.77 2.14 14.43
CA GLN A 101 -17.14 2.57 14.17
C GLN A 101 -18.08 1.40 13.89
N HIS A 102 -19.10 1.28 14.73
CA HIS A 102 -20.16 0.28 14.64
C HIS A 102 -21.50 0.83 14.15
N GLY A 103 -21.67 2.16 14.10
CA GLY A 103 -22.91 2.84 13.69
C GLY A 103 -22.66 4.31 13.32
N ALA A 104 -23.72 5.13 13.31
CA ALA A 104 -23.65 6.58 13.08
C ALA A 104 -23.12 7.03 11.70
N THR A 105 -23.03 8.34 11.51
CA THR A 105 -22.38 8.97 10.35
C THR A 105 -21.16 9.75 10.81
N PHE A 106 -20.01 9.52 10.17
CA PHE A 106 -18.86 10.40 10.23
C PHE A 106 -18.75 11.19 8.92
N GLN A 107 -18.66 12.51 9.04
CA GLN A 107 -18.51 13.45 7.94
C GLN A 107 -17.14 14.14 8.04
N GLY A 108 -16.22 13.69 7.19
CA GLY A 108 -14.87 14.22 7.07
C GLY A 108 -14.83 15.63 6.48
N GLY A 109 -13.85 16.40 6.94
CA GLY A 109 -13.52 17.73 6.43
C GLY A 109 -12.45 17.64 5.33
N ASN A 110 -11.51 18.59 5.35
CA ASN A 110 -10.42 18.69 4.37
C ASN A 110 -9.01 18.65 4.98
N ALA A 111 -8.90 18.46 6.29
CA ALA A 111 -7.63 18.32 7.00
C ALA A 111 -7.37 16.84 7.34
N ASP A 112 -6.11 16.48 7.56
CA ASP A 112 -5.72 15.08 7.71
C ASP A 112 -6.36 14.39 8.93
N ILE A 113 -6.62 13.09 8.77
CA ILE A 113 -6.94 12.15 9.83
C ILE A 113 -5.75 11.19 9.95
N THR A 114 -5.12 11.13 11.13
CA THR A 114 -3.93 10.31 11.38
C THR A 114 -4.17 9.31 12.50
N LEU A 115 -3.99 8.03 12.21
CA LEU A 115 -3.92 6.95 13.18
C LEU A 115 -2.45 6.61 13.44
N ASN A 116 -1.94 7.05 14.58
CA ASN A 116 -0.56 6.83 15.01
C ASN A 116 -0.48 5.56 15.88
N ALA A 117 -0.03 4.47 15.28
CA ALA A 117 0.03 3.14 15.88
C ALA A 117 -1.33 2.51 16.26
N GLY A 118 -2.46 3.17 15.99
CA GLY A 118 -3.81 2.60 16.03
C GLY A 118 -4.27 2.04 14.67
N ASN A 119 -5.35 1.27 14.69
CA ASN A 119 -5.95 0.67 13.48
C ASN A 119 -7.32 1.32 13.19
N PHE A 120 -7.76 1.24 11.93
CA PHE A 120 -9.09 1.67 11.51
C PHE A 120 -10.01 0.46 11.38
N THR A 121 -11.18 0.50 12.02
CA THR A 121 -12.19 -0.57 11.96
C THR A 121 -13.58 0.02 11.70
N LEU A 122 -14.22 -0.41 10.61
CA LEU A 122 -15.59 -0.06 10.26
C LEU A 122 -16.45 -1.33 10.15
N THR A 123 -17.45 -1.47 11.02
CA THR A 123 -18.40 -2.60 10.98
C THR A 123 -19.84 -2.16 10.71
N GLY A 124 -20.13 -0.86 10.73
CA GLY A 124 -21.47 -0.33 10.51
C GLY A 124 -21.48 1.20 10.41
N GLY A 125 -22.61 1.77 10.00
CA GLY A 125 -22.75 3.22 9.77
C GLY A 125 -22.17 3.69 8.43
N SER A 126 -22.02 5.01 8.30
CA SER A 126 -21.38 5.65 7.15
C SER A 126 -20.15 6.43 7.60
N PHE A 127 -19.03 6.25 6.91
CA PHE A 127 -17.78 6.97 7.14
C PHE A 127 -17.35 7.64 5.84
N THR A 128 -17.61 8.93 5.73
CA THR A 128 -17.02 9.77 4.69
C THR A 128 -15.71 10.33 5.24
N THR A 129 -14.58 9.87 4.73
CA THR A 129 -13.26 10.31 5.22
C THR A 129 -12.96 11.76 4.83
N THR A 130 -11.83 12.27 5.29
CA THR A 130 -11.33 13.59 4.89
C THR A 130 -10.96 13.64 3.40
N SER A 131 -11.06 14.82 2.78
CA SER A 131 -10.48 15.07 1.45
C SER A 131 -8.97 15.32 1.49
N GLY A 132 -8.36 15.34 2.68
CA GLY A 132 -6.91 15.26 2.88
C GLY A 132 -6.42 13.81 2.90
N ALA A 133 -5.47 13.50 3.78
CA ALA A 133 -4.99 12.13 3.97
C ALA A 133 -5.67 11.44 5.17
N LEU A 134 -6.17 10.21 4.96
CA LEU A 134 -6.36 9.22 6.02
C LEU A 134 -5.07 8.42 6.15
N THR A 135 -4.25 8.77 7.13
CA THR A 135 -2.95 8.14 7.36
C THR A 135 -3.04 7.08 8.45
N ILE A 136 -2.66 5.83 8.13
CA ILE A 136 -2.49 4.76 9.11
C ILE A 136 -1.01 4.43 9.21
N GLY A 137 -0.39 4.82 10.31
CA GLY A 137 1.06 4.77 10.46
C GLY A 137 1.52 4.39 11.87
N GLY A 138 2.68 4.90 12.24
CA GLY A 138 3.34 4.65 13.51
C GLY A 138 4.17 3.36 13.53
N THR A 139 5.05 3.27 14.53
CA THR A 139 5.91 2.09 14.75
C THR A 139 5.06 0.88 15.13
N ARG A 140 5.23 -0.25 14.44
CA ARG A 140 4.55 -1.51 14.73
C ARG A 140 5.56 -2.59 15.09
N THR A 141 5.22 -3.40 16.08
CA THR A 141 6.05 -4.51 16.59
C THR A 141 5.46 -5.89 16.32
N ILE A 142 4.23 -5.95 15.79
CA ILE A 142 3.49 -7.16 15.46
C ILE A 142 2.78 -7.02 14.11
N SER A 143 2.52 -8.16 13.47
CA SER A 143 1.62 -8.26 12.31
C SER A 143 0.18 -8.00 12.73
N GLN A 144 -0.59 -7.31 11.90
CA GLN A 144 -1.96 -6.91 12.22
C GLN A 144 -2.70 -6.35 11.00
N THR A 145 -4.02 -6.30 11.09
CA THR A 145 -4.87 -5.58 10.13
C THR A 145 -4.88 -4.10 10.48
N LEU A 146 -4.43 -3.25 9.54
CA LEU A 146 -4.33 -1.80 9.73
C LEU A 146 -5.64 -1.09 9.39
N PHE A 147 -6.28 -1.52 8.32
CA PHE A 147 -7.59 -1.06 7.86
C PHE A 147 -8.49 -2.29 7.77
N ALA A 148 -9.62 -2.27 8.45
CA ALA A 148 -10.61 -3.33 8.45
C ALA A 148 -12.00 -2.76 8.18
N GLN A 149 -12.63 -3.18 7.08
CA GLN A 149 -14.03 -2.92 6.81
C GLN A 149 -14.80 -4.23 6.71
N PHE A 150 -15.63 -4.51 7.71
CA PHE A 150 -16.50 -5.69 7.76
C PHE A 150 -17.97 -5.36 7.53
N GLY A 151 -18.31 -4.07 7.44
CA GLY A 151 -19.66 -3.57 7.22
C GLY A 151 -19.67 -2.06 7.03
N GLY A 152 -20.86 -1.47 6.98
CA GLY A 152 -21.03 -0.03 6.76
C GLY A 152 -20.62 0.44 5.37
N THR A 153 -20.64 1.77 5.18
CA THR A 153 -20.28 2.44 3.92
C THR A 153 -19.06 3.33 4.14
N PHE A 154 -17.99 3.10 3.38
CA PHE A 154 -16.83 3.97 3.30
C PHE A 154 -16.92 4.86 2.06
N ASN A 155 -16.78 6.17 2.23
CA ASN A 155 -16.69 7.13 1.12
C ASN A 155 -15.35 7.87 1.20
N HIS A 156 -14.58 7.82 0.11
CA HIS A 156 -13.20 8.33 0.06
C HIS A 156 -13.08 9.87 0.06
N ASN A 157 -14.15 10.61 -0.26
CA ASN A 157 -14.16 12.09 -0.28
C ASN A 157 -13.02 12.75 -1.07
N ASN A 158 -12.60 12.09 -2.16
CA ASN A 158 -11.42 12.46 -2.97
C ASN A 158 -10.11 12.63 -2.18
N GLY A 159 -10.01 12.02 -0.99
CA GLY A 159 -8.79 12.00 -0.19
C GLY A 159 -7.97 10.73 -0.37
N SER A 160 -6.74 10.74 0.12
CA SER A 160 -5.82 9.61 -0.02
C SER A 160 -5.85 8.69 1.21
N LEU A 161 -5.85 7.38 0.99
CA LEU A 161 -5.42 6.42 2.01
C LEU A 161 -3.88 6.35 2.00
N VAL A 162 -3.24 6.64 3.13
CA VAL A 162 -1.78 6.58 3.28
C VAL A 162 -1.40 5.52 4.30
N VAL A 163 -0.81 4.42 3.83
CA VAL A 163 -0.33 3.31 4.66
C VAL A 163 1.16 3.52 4.92
N THR A 164 1.50 4.05 6.09
CA THR A 164 2.88 4.39 6.48
C THR A 164 3.35 3.79 7.82
N PRO A 165 3.07 2.50 8.11
CA PRO A 165 3.63 1.83 9.28
C PRO A 165 5.16 1.76 9.20
N TYR A 166 5.81 1.70 10.36
CA TYR A 166 7.27 1.55 10.47
C TYR A 166 7.63 0.27 11.24
N CYS A 167 8.48 -0.57 10.65
CA CYS A 167 8.98 -1.79 11.30
C CYS A 167 10.36 -1.55 11.94
N ASN A 168 10.48 -1.80 13.25
CA ASN A 168 11.74 -1.70 13.99
C ASN A 168 12.13 -3.00 14.72
N VAL A 169 11.52 -4.12 14.34
CA VAL A 169 11.75 -5.44 14.95
C VAL A 169 12.43 -6.38 13.96
N GLY A 170 13.06 -7.43 14.49
CA GLY A 170 13.76 -8.45 13.69
C GLY A 170 12.84 -9.37 12.86
N PRO A 171 11.65 -9.78 13.34
CA PRO A 171 10.72 -10.55 12.52
C PRO A 171 10.16 -9.74 11.35
N MET A 172 9.94 -10.41 10.22
CA MET A 172 9.16 -9.84 9.12
C MET A 172 7.71 -9.69 9.55
N LEU A 173 7.20 -8.45 9.55
CA LEU A 173 5.81 -8.16 9.87
C LEU A 173 4.96 -8.14 8.60
N THR A 174 3.70 -8.53 8.74
CA THR A 174 2.67 -8.42 7.71
C THR A 174 1.60 -7.46 8.19
N TRP A 175 1.35 -6.43 7.39
CA TRP A 175 0.30 -5.46 7.63
C TRP A 175 -0.81 -5.65 6.60
N THR A 176 -1.98 -6.02 7.07
CA THR A 176 -3.10 -6.41 6.22
C THR A 176 -4.08 -5.25 6.05
N LEU A 177 -4.58 -5.08 4.83
CA LEU A 177 -5.74 -4.29 4.49
C LEU A 177 -6.90 -5.26 4.19
N ASP A 178 -7.95 -5.19 4.99
CA ASP A 178 -9.12 -6.06 4.94
C ASP A 178 -10.33 -5.20 4.56
N VAL A 179 -10.86 -5.42 3.37
CA VAL A 179 -11.80 -4.50 2.71
C VAL A 179 -12.98 -5.27 2.14
N LEU A 180 -14.14 -4.61 2.09
CA LEU A 180 -15.27 -5.16 1.33
C LEU A 180 -15.04 -4.97 -0.18
N PRO A 181 -15.63 -5.80 -1.05
CA PRO A 181 -15.60 -5.60 -2.51
C PRO A 181 -16.15 -4.25 -2.98
N THR A 182 -16.97 -3.59 -2.16
CA THR A 182 -17.53 -2.26 -2.44
C THR A 182 -16.64 -1.11 -1.96
N THR A 183 -15.53 -1.41 -1.30
CA THR A 183 -14.61 -0.40 -0.78
C THR A 183 -13.77 0.15 -1.92
N VAL A 184 -13.90 1.45 -2.16
CA VAL A 184 -13.11 2.16 -3.17
C VAL A 184 -12.42 3.34 -2.50
N PHE A 185 -11.12 3.44 -2.72
CA PHE A 185 -10.31 4.58 -2.33
C PHE A 185 -10.15 5.53 -3.53
N TYR A 186 -9.88 6.80 -3.26
CA TYR A 186 -9.50 7.72 -4.34
C TYR A 186 -8.05 7.45 -4.72
N ASP A 187 -7.12 7.95 -3.91
CA ASP A 187 -5.70 7.62 -4.00
C ASP A 187 -5.32 6.60 -2.92
N VAL A 188 -4.36 5.74 -3.25
CA VAL A 188 -3.72 4.84 -2.29
C VAL A 188 -2.21 5.03 -2.35
N VAL A 189 -1.60 5.29 -1.19
CA VAL A 189 -0.17 5.48 -1.03
C VAL A 189 0.38 4.45 -0.06
N ILE A 190 1.28 3.59 -0.53
CA ILE A 190 1.97 2.61 0.31
C ILE A 190 3.40 3.08 0.57
N LYS A 191 3.73 3.31 1.85
CA LYS A 191 5.02 3.80 2.33
C LYS A 191 5.45 3.02 3.58
N ALA A 192 5.50 1.70 3.44
CA ALA A 192 5.74 0.76 4.53
C ALA A 192 7.24 0.61 4.82
N SER A 193 7.81 1.60 5.51
CA SER A 193 9.25 1.71 5.79
C SER A 193 9.74 0.83 6.96
N HIS A 194 11.06 0.64 7.06
CA HIS A 194 11.67 -0.19 8.09
C HIS A 194 13.13 0.18 8.42
N GLY A 195 13.58 -0.22 9.62
CA GLY A 195 14.96 -0.05 10.06
C GLY A 195 15.85 -1.28 9.86
N TRP A 196 15.29 -2.49 9.95
CA TRP A 196 16.04 -3.75 9.91
C TRP A 196 15.45 -4.73 8.91
N THR A 197 14.29 -5.30 9.25
CA THR A 197 13.63 -6.31 8.44
C THR A 197 12.52 -5.69 7.65
N ARG A 198 12.57 -5.91 6.34
CA ARG A 198 11.57 -5.43 5.39
C ARG A 198 10.18 -6.00 5.72
N PRO A 199 9.15 -5.16 5.88
CA PRO A 199 7.79 -5.58 6.18
C PRO A 199 7.02 -5.87 4.89
N GLN A 200 5.87 -6.49 5.04
CA GLN A 200 4.95 -6.78 3.95
C GLN A 200 3.64 -6.02 4.11
N VAL A 201 3.10 -5.53 3.00
CA VAL A 201 1.73 -5.02 2.93
C VAL A 201 0.89 -6.01 2.12
N ALA A 202 -0.09 -6.59 2.78
CA ALA A 202 -0.97 -7.62 2.25
C ALA A 202 -2.42 -7.11 2.16
N THR A 203 -3.22 -7.78 1.34
CA THR A 203 -4.69 -7.75 1.47
C THR A 203 -5.16 -9.04 2.12
N ALA A 204 -6.35 -9.02 2.74
CA ALA A 204 -6.94 -10.26 3.25
C ALA A 204 -7.29 -11.20 2.05
N PRO A 205 -7.40 -12.52 2.28
CA PRO A 205 -7.64 -13.46 1.19
C PRO A 205 -8.93 -13.15 0.42
N GLY A 206 -8.80 -12.91 -0.89
CA GLY A 206 -9.93 -12.57 -1.77
C GLY A 206 -10.18 -11.07 -1.92
N ASP A 207 -9.50 -10.23 -1.14
CA ASP A 207 -9.69 -8.79 -1.15
C ASP A 207 -8.75 -8.09 -2.13
N VAL A 208 -9.27 -7.01 -2.75
CA VAL A 208 -8.54 -6.09 -3.62
C VAL A 208 -8.69 -4.68 -3.07
N VAL A 209 -7.56 -4.01 -2.82
CA VAL A 209 -7.56 -2.58 -2.51
C VAL A 209 -7.65 -1.79 -3.81
N ASN A 210 -8.82 -1.21 -4.07
CA ASN A 210 -9.12 -0.50 -5.31
C ASN A 210 -8.88 1.02 -5.16
N ALA A 211 -7.87 1.55 -5.85
CA ALA A 211 -7.63 2.98 -6.02
C ALA A 211 -8.29 3.46 -7.32
N SER A 212 -9.40 4.20 -7.21
CA SER A 212 -10.10 4.75 -8.38
C SER A 212 -9.34 5.86 -9.10
N HIS A 213 -8.37 6.49 -8.43
CA HIS A 213 -7.44 7.46 -8.98
C HIS A 213 -6.02 6.88 -8.94
N ASP A 214 -5.08 7.46 -8.19
CA ASP A 214 -3.67 7.06 -8.26
C ASP A 214 -3.29 5.99 -7.23
N LEU A 215 -2.41 5.07 -7.65
CA LEU A 215 -1.71 4.16 -6.75
C LEU A 215 -0.22 4.53 -6.72
N ARG A 216 0.30 4.79 -5.53
CA ARG A 216 1.70 5.16 -5.32
C ARG A 216 2.39 4.13 -4.43
N HIS A 217 3.30 3.36 -5.01
CA HIS A 217 4.16 2.44 -4.29
C HIS A 217 5.48 3.15 -3.97
N ILE A 218 5.57 3.71 -2.76
CA ILE A 218 6.72 4.51 -2.32
C ILE A 218 7.79 3.64 -1.66
N ASP A 219 7.36 2.69 -0.83
CA ASP A 219 8.20 1.84 0.02
C ASP A 219 7.43 0.59 0.49
N GLY A 220 8.16 -0.46 0.85
CA GLY A 220 7.65 -1.71 1.40
C GLY A 220 7.42 -2.81 0.37
N TYR A 221 7.22 -4.06 0.85
CA TYR A 221 7.05 -5.22 -0.01
C TYR A 221 5.56 -5.59 -0.18
N LEU A 222 5.01 -5.50 -1.38
CA LEU A 222 3.58 -5.75 -1.61
C LEU A 222 3.30 -7.25 -1.84
N THR A 223 2.49 -7.87 -0.97
CA THR A 223 2.02 -9.25 -1.16
C THR A 223 0.52 -9.33 -1.45
N GLY A 224 -0.21 -8.23 -1.26
CA GLY A 224 -1.64 -8.10 -1.50
C GLY A 224 -2.03 -7.90 -2.97
N GLN A 225 -3.33 -7.76 -3.19
CA GLN A 225 -3.94 -7.42 -4.49
C GLN A 225 -4.40 -5.97 -4.49
N PHE A 226 -4.06 -5.24 -5.53
CA PHE A 226 -4.37 -3.83 -5.70
C PHE A 226 -4.93 -3.59 -7.10
N ALA A 227 -5.79 -2.60 -7.24
CA ALA A 227 -6.25 -2.11 -8.55
C ALA A 227 -6.04 -0.59 -8.63
N VAL A 228 -5.79 -0.08 -9.84
CA VAL A 228 -5.55 1.34 -10.10
C VAL A 228 -6.32 1.81 -11.34
N GLY A 229 -7.14 2.85 -11.13
CA GLY A 229 -8.01 3.45 -12.15
C GLY A 229 -7.39 4.64 -12.90
N ASN A 230 -6.36 5.29 -12.35
CA ASN A 230 -5.59 6.37 -12.99
C ASN A 230 -4.08 6.04 -13.06
N ASP A 231 -3.18 6.76 -12.40
CA ASP A 231 -1.75 6.60 -12.65
C ASP A 231 -1.05 5.71 -11.60
N LEU A 232 0.01 5.01 -12.03
CA LEU A 232 0.88 4.21 -11.15
C LEU A 232 2.22 4.92 -10.95
N GLU A 233 2.55 5.28 -9.71
CA GLU A 233 3.89 5.76 -9.33
C GLU A 233 4.65 4.69 -8.55
N VAL A 234 5.89 4.42 -8.96
CA VAL A 234 6.85 3.58 -8.22
C VAL A 234 8.05 4.43 -7.82
N SER A 235 8.21 4.71 -6.52
CA SER A 235 9.30 5.56 -6.03
C SER A 235 10.55 4.76 -5.64
N ALA A 236 11.66 5.46 -5.39
CA ALA A 236 13.00 4.91 -5.25
C ALA A 236 13.18 3.85 -4.13
N ASN A 237 12.28 3.80 -3.14
CA ASN A 237 12.36 2.84 -2.04
C ASN A 237 11.37 1.67 -2.20
N ALA A 238 10.65 1.55 -3.32
CA ALA A 238 9.76 0.43 -3.56
C ALA A 238 10.55 -0.89 -3.65
N ASP A 239 10.12 -1.89 -2.88
CA ASP A 239 10.89 -3.11 -2.61
C ASP A 239 10.47 -4.34 -3.44
N GLY A 240 9.51 -4.17 -4.33
CA GLY A 240 8.89 -5.24 -5.11
C GLY A 240 7.71 -5.87 -4.38
N GLY A 241 7.50 -7.16 -4.62
CA GLY A 241 6.40 -7.88 -3.99
C GLY A 241 5.89 -9.09 -4.76
N THR A 242 5.34 -10.09 -4.07
CA THR A 242 4.64 -11.22 -4.72
C THR A 242 3.17 -10.94 -5.00
N GLY A 243 2.69 -9.74 -4.67
CA GLY A 243 1.34 -9.27 -4.92
C GLY A 243 1.08 -8.95 -6.38
N LEU A 244 -0.07 -8.33 -6.64
CA LEU A 244 -0.48 -7.89 -7.97
C LEU A 244 -1.06 -6.47 -7.89
N ILE A 245 -0.70 -5.64 -8.87
CA ILE A 245 -1.40 -4.40 -9.19
C ILE A 245 -2.08 -4.61 -10.55
N THR A 246 -3.40 -4.53 -10.59
CA THR A 246 -4.19 -4.54 -11.84
C THR A 246 -4.46 -3.11 -12.27
N VAL A 247 -4.14 -2.81 -13.53
CA VAL A 247 -4.41 -1.54 -14.20
C VAL A 247 -5.70 -1.73 -15.00
N ASP A 248 -6.81 -1.18 -14.52
CA ASP A 248 -8.17 -1.47 -15.00
C ASP A 248 -9.00 -0.21 -15.34
N GLY A 249 -8.39 0.97 -15.30
CA GLY A 249 -9.04 2.23 -15.63
C GLY A 249 -9.54 2.30 -17.08
N ILE A 250 -10.62 3.05 -17.30
CA ILE A 250 -11.23 3.23 -18.64
C ILE A 250 -10.48 4.25 -19.53
N GLY A 251 -9.74 5.17 -18.91
CA GLY A 251 -9.02 6.25 -19.57
C GLY A 251 -7.60 5.87 -19.99
N ALA A 252 -6.88 6.83 -20.56
CA ALA A 252 -5.43 6.72 -20.65
C ALA A 252 -4.85 6.80 -19.23
N GLN A 253 -3.99 5.85 -18.89
CA GLN A 253 -3.25 5.76 -17.65
C GLN A 253 -1.77 5.85 -17.97
N THR A 254 -0.98 6.29 -17.01
CA THR A 254 0.46 6.39 -17.12
C THR A 254 1.16 5.69 -15.96
N TYR A 255 2.41 5.32 -16.18
CA TYR A 255 3.30 4.91 -15.10
C TYR A 255 4.54 5.77 -15.03
N SER A 256 5.06 5.91 -13.82
CA SER A 256 6.36 6.52 -13.56
C SER A 256 7.16 5.67 -12.59
N VAL A 257 8.46 5.57 -12.84
CA VAL A 257 9.39 4.84 -11.99
C VAL A 257 10.56 5.76 -11.66
N ALA A 258 10.85 5.94 -10.38
CA ALA A 258 11.98 6.76 -9.95
C ALA A 258 13.32 6.15 -10.40
N ALA A 259 14.33 7.00 -10.57
CA ALA A 259 15.69 6.53 -10.82
C ALA A 259 16.23 5.72 -9.62
N GLY A 260 17.19 4.83 -9.88
CA GLY A 260 17.84 4.00 -8.83
C GLY A 260 17.36 2.56 -8.75
N SER A 261 16.72 2.05 -9.81
CA SER A 261 16.24 0.67 -9.93
C SER A 261 15.25 0.22 -8.83
N PRO A 262 14.28 1.06 -8.39
CA PRO A 262 13.19 0.58 -7.54
C PRO A 262 12.35 -0.43 -8.30
N ARG A 263 11.61 -1.26 -7.56
CA ARG A 263 10.86 -2.37 -8.13
C ARG A 263 9.49 -2.45 -7.49
N THR A 264 8.45 -2.70 -8.27
CA THR A 264 7.10 -2.98 -7.72
C THR A 264 6.77 -4.47 -7.83
N CYS A 265 5.63 -4.89 -7.30
CA CYS A 265 5.13 -6.26 -7.40
C CYS A 265 4.78 -6.63 -8.86
N ARG A 266 3.98 -7.67 -9.07
CA ARG A 266 3.49 -7.95 -10.43
C ARG A 266 2.55 -6.83 -10.88
N VAL A 267 2.56 -6.54 -12.16
CA VAL A 267 1.63 -5.58 -12.78
C VAL A 267 0.90 -6.27 -13.91
N GLU A 268 -0.43 -6.18 -13.89
CA GLU A 268 -1.32 -6.66 -14.93
C GLU A 268 -2.03 -5.49 -15.58
N VAL A 269 -2.01 -5.43 -16.91
CA VAL A 269 -2.82 -4.50 -17.68
C VAL A 269 -4.03 -5.26 -18.19
N ASP A 270 -5.18 -4.99 -17.57
CA ASP A 270 -6.49 -5.55 -17.93
C ASP A 270 -7.49 -4.40 -18.11
N LYS A 271 -7.20 -3.55 -19.09
CA LYS A 271 -7.97 -2.34 -19.30
C LYS A 271 -9.15 -2.62 -20.23
N PRO A 272 -10.36 -2.16 -19.89
CA PRO A 272 -11.50 -2.22 -20.81
C PRO A 272 -11.31 -1.30 -22.03
N SER A 273 -10.55 -0.22 -21.87
CA SER A 273 -10.17 0.72 -22.93
C SER A 273 -8.97 1.59 -22.53
N GLY A 274 -8.40 2.29 -23.50
CA GLY A 274 -7.31 3.24 -23.27
C GLY A 274 -5.93 2.58 -23.21
N SER A 275 -4.92 3.40 -22.95
CA SER A 275 -3.51 3.02 -22.98
C SER A 275 -2.88 3.09 -21.59
N PHE A 276 -1.86 2.28 -21.34
CA PHE A 276 -0.94 2.39 -20.20
C PHE A 276 0.47 2.70 -20.73
N ILE A 277 0.93 3.93 -20.53
CA ILE A 277 2.13 4.46 -21.18
C ILE A 277 3.13 5.03 -20.17
N PRO A 278 4.44 5.05 -20.45
CA PRO A 278 5.40 5.70 -19.56
C PRO A 278 5.16 7.22 -19.58
N THR A 279 5.24 7.83 -18.40
CA THR A 279 5.38 9.29 -18.28
C THR A 279 6.69 9.75 -18.90
N MET A 280 6.75 11.03 -19.33
CA MET A 280 7.96 11.61 -19.91
C MET A 280 9.14 11.47 -18.94
N GLY A 281 10.24 10.90 -19.43
CA GLY A 281 11.47 10.68 -18.65
C GLY A 281 11.52 9.33 -17.92
N THR A 282 10.45 8.54 -17.93
CA THR A 282 10.47 7.15 -17.42
C THR A 282 11.11 6.25 -18.47
N THR A 283 12.36 5.85 -18.21
CA THR A 283 13.13 4.98 -19.11
C THR A 283 13.02 3.52 -18.76
N ASP A 284 12.73 3.15 -17.52
CA ASP A 284 12.70 1.77 -17.07
C ASP A 284 11.42 1.48 -16.30
N PHE A 285 10.97 0.23 -16.32
CA PHE A 285 9.86 -0.27 -15.53
C PHE A 285 10.20 -1.63 -14.94
N LEU A 286 10.48 -1.64 -13.64
CA LEU A 286 10.91 -2.85 -12.93
C LEU A 286 9.74 -3.44 -12.12
N VAL A 287 9.32 -4.65 -12.51
CA VAL A 287 8.15 -5.34 -11.94
C VAL A 287 8.49 -6.80 -11.65
N GLN A 288 7.83 -7.43 -10.67
CA GLN A 288 8.13 -8.85 -10.39
C GLN A 288 7.65 -9.81 -11.47
N GLY A 289 6.64 -9.37 -12.20
CA GLY A 289 6.13 -9.99 -13.41
C GLY A 289 5.20 -9.01 -14.10
N PHE A 290 5.05 -9.17 -15.40
CA PHE A 290 4.17 -8.33 -16.21
C PHE A 290 3.18 -9.21 -16.96
N SER A 291 1.90 -8.85 -16.94
CA SER A 291 0.87 -9.44 -17.80
C SER A 291 0.12 -8.36 -18.58
N LEU A 292 -0.10 -8.60 -19.87
CA LEU A 292 -0.99 -7.81 -20.71
C LEU A 292 -2.15 -8.70 -21.17
N VAL A 293 -3.32 -8.46 -20.54
CA VAL A 293 -4.56 -9.20 -20.77
C VAL A 293 -5.49 -8.43 -21.70
N ALA A 294 -5.63 -7.11 -21.51
CA ALA A 294 -6.46 -6.26 -22.34
C ALA A 294 -5.96 -4.80 -22.35
N GLY A 295 -6.40 -4.04 -23.36
CA GLY A 295 -6.00 -2.64 -23.57
C GLY A 295 -4.67 -2.47 -24.30
N ASP A 296 -4.21 -1.22 -24.39
CA ASP A 296 -2.94 -0.90 -25.04
C ASP A 296 -1.85 -0.67 -23.98
N PHE A 297 -0.69 -1.28 -24.13
CA PHE A 297 0.48 -1.05 -23.31
C PHE A 297 1.66 -0.58 -24.16
N THR A 298 2.31 0.50 -23.72
CA THR A 298 3.61 0.92 -24.25
C THR A 298 4.68 0.64 -23.20
N ALA A 299 5.64 -0.22 -23.56
CA ALA A 299 6.82 -0.50 -22.76
C ALA A 299 7.70 0.76 -22.62
N PRO A 300 8.57 0.83 -21.60
CA PRO A 300 9.47 1.96 -21.46
C PRO A 300 10.56 1.91 -22.56
N SER A 301 11.23 3.02 -22.83
CA SER A 301 12.24 3.09 -23.90
C SER A 301 13.59 2.46 -23.54
N GLY A 302 13.81 2.18 -22.25
CA GLY A 302 14.90 1.38 -21.71
C GLY A 302 14.37 0.00 -21.33
N ASP A 303 14.50 -0.40 -20.07
CA ASP A 303 14.21 -1.78 -19.66
C ASP A 303 12.79 -1.95 -19.09
N LEU A 304 11.98 -2.81 -19.73
CA LEU A 304 10.92 -3.54 -19.04
C LEU A 304 11.56 -4.72 -18.30
N ASN A 305 11.85 -4.53 -17.02
CA ASN A 305 12.63 -5.47 -16.23
C ASN A 305 11.73 -6.36 -15.36
N VAL A 306 11.43 -7.55 -15.89
CA VAL A 306 10.60 -8.57 -15.22
C VAL A 306 11.48 -9.52 -14.40
N GLY A 307 11.15 -9.75 -13.12
CA GLY A 307 11.88 -10.72 -12.30
C GLY A 307 12.07 -10.34 -10.84
N GLY A 308 13.31 -10.33 -10.35
CA GLY A 308 13.63 -10.28 -8.93
C GLY A 308 13.51 -11.63 -8.21
N THR A 309 13.57 -11.59 -6.87
CA THR A 309 13.63 -12.81 -6.06
C THR A 309 12.27 -13.51 -5.97
N TRP A 310 12.27 -14.81 -6.29
CA TRP A 310 11.10 -15.68 -6.22
C TRP A 310 11.46 -17.02 -5.56
N THR A 311 10.52 -17.61 -4.85
CA THR A 311 10.67 -18.91 -4.17
C THR A 311 9.90 -20.04 -4.86
N THR A 312 9.11 -19.71 -5.88
CA THR A 312 8.29 -20.62 -6.69
C THR A 312 8.41 -20.22 -8.16
N SER A 313 8.20 -21.17 -9.08
CA SER A 313 8.16 -20.90 -10.52
C SER A 313 7.07 -19.88 -10.87
N GLN A 314 7.33 -19.01 -11.84
CA GLN A 314 6.43 -17.92 -12.24
C GLN A 314 6.37 -17.78 -13.76
N THR A 315 5.27 -17.20 -14.26
CA THR A 315 5.26 -16.52 -15.55
C THR A 315 5.70 -15.07 -15.30
N LEU A 316 6.83 -14.67 -15.87
CA LEU A 316 7.42 -13.35 -15.63
C LEU A 316 6.96 -12.31 -16.65
N PHE A 317 6.65 -12.75 -17.86
CA PHE A 317 6.05 -11.93 -18.89
C PHE A 317 4.94 -12.74 -19.55
N SER A 318 3.73 -12.20 -19.58
CA SER A 318 2.66 -12.71 -20.41
C SER A 318 2.03 -11.63 -21.30
N HIS A 319 1.77 -11.99 -22.55
CA HIS A 319 0.93 -11.20 -23.45
C HIS A 319 -0.15 -12.14 -23.98
N SER A 320 -1.40 -11.94 -23.57
CA SER A 320 -2.54 -12.81 -23.92
C SER A 320 -3.69 -12.06 -24.62
N GLY A 321 -3.69 -10.73 -24.57
CA GLY A 321 -4.61 -9.88 -25.33
C GLY A 321 -4.11 -8.44 -25.43
N GLY A 322 -4.90 -7.54 -25.99
CA GLY A 322 -4.51 -6.13 -26.15
C GLY A 322 -3.34 -5.87 -27.12
N THR A 323 -2.86 -4.62 -27.15
CA THR A 323 -1.77 -4.17 -28.03
C THR A 323 -0.50 -3.92 -27.22
N TYR A 324 0.60 -4.55 -27.62
CA TYR A 324 1.92 -4.33 -27.04
C TYR A 324 2.78 -3.46 -27.96
N ALA A 325 3.23 -2.30 -27.48
CA ALA A 325 4.20 -1.43 -28.15
C ALA A 325 5.53 -1.46 -27.39
N HIS A 326 6.58 -2.02 -28.01
CA HIS A 326 7.90 -2.22 -27.39
C HIS A 326 8.71 -0.92 -27.17
N ASN A 327 8.34 0.19 -27.82
CA ASN A 327 8.98 1.50 -27.66
C ASN A 327 10.52 1.54 -27.83
N ASN A 328 11.04 0.71 -28.73
CA ASN A 328 12.46 0.45 -28.92
C ASN A 328 13.25 0.09 -27.64
N GLY A 329 12.57 -0.39 -26.59
CA GLY A 329 13.18 -0.80 -25.34
C GLY A 329 13.57 -2.28 -25.29
N THR A 330 14.06 -2.70 -24.14
CA THR A 330 14.47 -4.08 -23.85
C THR A 330 13.47 -4.75 -22.93
N LEU A 331 13.00 -5.95 -23.29
CA LEU A 331 12.48 -6.87 -22.28
C LEU A 331 13.66 -7.52 -21.56
N LEU A 332 13.92 -7.11 -20.32
CA LEU A 332 14.95 -7.66 -19.47
C LEU A 332 14.33 -8.69 -18.51
N VAL A 333 14.60 -9.97 -18.77
CA VAL A 333 14.19 -11.09 -17.91
C VAL A 333 15.28 -11.33 -16.87
N ASN A 334 15.07 -10.80 -15.67
CA ASN A 334 16.07 -10.75 -14.60
C ASN A 334 15.57 -11.30 -13.25
N PRO A 335 15.14 -12.58 -13.19
CA PRO A 335 14.79 -13.24 -11.94
C PRO A 335 16.02 -13.66 -11.14
N TYR A 336 15.81 -13.90 -9.84
CA TYR A 336 16.80 -14.44 -8.93
C TYR A 336 16.25 -15.65 -8.18
N CYS A 337 16.90 -16.80 -8.33
CA CYS A 337 16.58 -18.03 -7.61
C CYS A 337 17.44 -18.18 -6.35
N ASN A 338 16.81 -18.20 -5.17
CA ASN A 338 17.50 -18.40 -3.89
C ASN A 338 17.05 -19.66 -3.12
N VAL A 339 16.39 -20.59 -3.82
CA VAL A 339 15.85 -21.82 -3.24
C VAL A 339 16.52 -23.05 -3.84
N GLY A 340 16.43 -24.18 -3.13
CA GLY A 340 16.99 -25.46 -3.57
C GLY A 340 16.33 -26.06 -4.82
N PRO A 341 15.00 -26.01 -4.98
CA PRO A 341 14.34 -26.50 -6.20
C PRO A 341 14.71 -25.69 -7.44
N MET A 342 14.82 -26.37 -8.58
CA MET A 342 14.97 -25.70 -9.87
C MET A 342 13.67 -25.00 -10.25
N LEU A 343 13.70 -23.67 -10.30
CA LEU A 343 12.54 -22.85 -10.68
C LEU A 343 12.49 -22.65 -12.19
N THR A 344 11.27 -22.49 -12.71
CA THR A 344 11.00 -22.18 -14.12
C THR A 344 10.38 -20.80 -14.23
N TRP A 345 10.97 -19.98 -15.10
CA TRP A 345 10.53 -18.64 -15.44
C TRP A 345 9.93 -18.64 -16.82
N THR A 346 8.61 -18.55 -16.92
CA THR A 346 7.90 -18.69 -18.18
C THR A 346 7.72 -17.32 -18.85
N LEU A 347 7.94 -17.29 -20.16
CA LEU A 347 7.52 -16.23 -21.08
C LEU A 347 6.38 -16.79 -21.93
N ASP A 348 5.20 -16.17 -21.82
CA ASP A 348 3.97 -16.58 -22.49
C ASP A 348 3.55 -15.46 -23.45
N VAL A 349 3.53 -15.73 -24.75
CA VAL A 349 3.40 -14.68 -25.77
C VAL A 349 2.43 -15.08 -26.86
N LEU A 350 1.69 -14.10 -27.37
CA LEU A 350 0.94 -14.28 -28.61
C LEU A 350 1.91 -14.43 -29.79
N PRO A 351 1.50 -15.13 -30.87
CA PRO A 351 2.26 -15.14 -32.12
C PRO A 351 2.51 -13.75 -32.72
N THR A 352 1.69 -12.77 -32.34
CA THR A 352 1.79 -11.37 -32.77
C THR A 352 2.65 -10.50 -31.85
N THR A 353 3.10 -11.02 -30.71
CA THR A 353 3.97 -10.29 -29.79
C THR A 353 5.32 -10.05 -30.47
N VAL A 354 5.69 -8.78 -30.63
CA VAL A 354 7.00 -8.38 -31.13
C VAL A 354 7.70 -7.57 -30.05
N LEU A 355 8.83 -8.11 -29.60
CA LEU A 355 9.74 -7.44 -28.68
C LEU A 355 10.83 -6.76 -29.51
N TYR A 356 11.42 -5.67 -29.01
CA TYR A 356 12.53 -5.02 -29.71
C TYR A 356 13.83 -5.72 -29.37
N ASP A 357 14.40 -5.40 -28.21
CA ASP A 357 15.50 -6.14 -27.62
C ASP A 357 14.98 -7.10 -26.54
N VAL A 358 15.63 -8.25 -26.41
CA VAL A 358 15.35 -9.22 -25.34
C VAL A 358 16.66 -9.58 -24.65
N THR A 359 16.72 -9.45 -23.34
CA THR A 359 17.85 -9.91 -22.53
C THR A 359 17.40 -10.94 -21.52
N ILE A 360 18.02 -12.12 -21.55
CA ILE A 360 17.86 -13.17 -20.55
C ILE A 360 19.03 -13.11 -19.57
N ASN A 361 18.74 -12.81 -18.30
CA ASN A 361 19.69 -12.66 -17.21
C ASN A 361 19.17 -13.33 -15.94
N ALA A 362 18.89 -14.64 -16.01
CA ALA A 362 18.30 -15.37 -14.88
C ALA A 362 19.39 -15.83 -13.91
N ASN A 363 19.52 -15.12 -12.80
CA ASN A 363 20.57 -15.33 -11.81
C ASN A 363 20.18 -16.36 -10.74
N GLN A 364 21.17 -16.94 -10.07
CA GLN A 364 21.00 -17.94 -9.01
C GLN A 364 21.96 -17.79 -7.84
N ALA A 365 21.52 -18.29 -6.67
CA ALA A 365 22.40 -18.55 -5.54
C ALA A 365 23.10 -19.91 -5.64
N TRP A 366 22.35 -20.98 -5.99
CA TRP A 366 22.84 -22.37 -5.93
C TRP A 366 22.29 -23.21 -7.08
N THR A 367 20.97 -23.24 -7.22
CA THR A 367 20.29 -24.06 -8.23
C THR A 367 19.98 -23.23 -9.45
N MET A 368 20.58 -23.62 -10.58
CA MET A 368 20.37 -23.00 -11.88
C MET A 368 18.89 -23.04 -12.27
N PRO A 369 18.20 -21.89 -12.43
CA PRO A 369 16.84 -21.83 -12.91
C PRO A 369 16.79 -22.00 -14.43
N ARG A 370 15.58 -22.17 -14.94
CA ARG A 370 15.32 -22.26 -16.37
C ARG A 370 14.41 -21.13 -16.81
N VAL A 371 14.74 -20.47 -17.92
CA VAL A 371 13.83 -19.55 -18.60
C VAL A 371 13.19 -20.30 -19.75
N ALA A 372 11.87 -20.43 -19.74
CA ALA A 372 11.13 -21.20 -20.71
C ALA A 372 10.14 -20.36 -21.50
N THR A 373 9.87 -20.73 -22.75
CA THR A 373 8.67 -20.25 -23.45
C THR A 373 7.50 -21.15 -23.12
N ALA A 374 6.27 -20.63 -23.09
CA ALA A 374 5.11 -21.47 -22.96
C ALA A 374 4.96 -22.43 -24.17
N PRO A 375 4.23 -23.56 -24.04
CA PRO A 375 4.16 -24.55 -25.10
C PRO A 375 3.55 -24.00 -26.40
N GLY A 376 4.32 -24.06 -27.49
CA GLY A 376 3.90 -23.56 -28.81
C GLY A 376 4.36 -22.13 -29.12
N ASP A 377 4.89 -21.43 -28.12
CA ASP A 377 5.27 -20.04 -28.25
C ASP A 377 6.66 -19.87 -28.86
N VAL A 378 6.88 -18.70 -29.46
CA VAL A 378 8.18 -18.22 -29.93
C VAL A 378 8.37 -16.78 -29.47
N VAL A 379 9.37 -16.54 -28.63
CA VAL A 379 9.74 -15.18 -28.22
C VAL A 379 10.50 -14.51 -29.36
N ASN A 380 9.95 -13.43 -29.91
CA ASN A 380 10.45 -12.79 -31.13
C ASN A 380 11.09 -11.42 -30.84
N ALA A 381 12.42 -11.38 -30.84
CA ALA A 381 13.23 -10.17 -30.80
C ALA A 381 13.40 -9.61 -32.23
N SER A 382 12.81 -8.44 -32.48
CA SER A 382 12.92 -7.75 -33.77
C SER A 382 14.25 -7.02 -33.97
N HIS A 383 15.02 -6.82 -32.90
CA HIS A 383 16.38 -6.33 -32.93
C HIS A 383 17.32 -7.40 -32.32
N ASP A 384 17.91 -7.18 -31.15
CA ASP A 384 18.90 -8.07 -30.55
C ASP A 384 18.32 -9.03 -29.51
N LEU A 385 18.89 -10.23 -29.44
CA LEU A 385 18.69 -11.17 -28.34
C LEU A 385 20.01 -11.35 -27.61
N ARG A 386 20.01 -11.04 -26.32
CA ARG A 386 21.15 -11.28 -25.43
C ARG A 386 20.84 -12.39 -24.44
N HIS A 387 21.61 -13.46 -24.48
CA HIS A 387 21.64 -14.50 -23.46
C HIS A 387 22.80 -14.20 -22.51
N ALA A 388 22.53 -13.45 -21.45
CA ALA A 388 23.56 -13.02 -20.49
C ALA A 388 23.85 -14.09 -19.44
N ASP A 389 22.80 -14.73 -18.92
CA ASP A 389 22.85 -15.75 -17.85
C ASP A 389 21.61 -16.66 -17.89
N GLY A 390 21.68 -17.80 -17.22
CA GLY A 390 20.61 -18.78 -17.01
C GLY A 390 20.49 -19.81 -18.15
N TYR A 391 19.66 -20.83 -17.93
CA TYR A 391 19.43 -21.89 -18.91
C TYR A 391 18.12 -21.68 -19.67
N ILE A 392 18.17 -21.59 -20.99
CA ILE A 392 16.98 -21.34 -21.82
C ILE A 392 16.34 -22.66 -22.28
N VAL A 393 15.02 -22.78 -22.21
CA VAL A 393 14.27 -23.89 -22.80
C VAL A 393 13.03 -23.39 -23.52
N GLY A 394 13.12 -23.22 -24.84
CA GLY A 394 12.01 -22.76 -25.64
C GLY A 394 12.48 -22.24 -26.98
N ASN A 395 11.57 -21.65 -27.73
CA ASN A 395 11.89 -21.12 -29.05
C ASN A 395 12.08 -19.61 -28.99
N PHE A 396 13.22 -19.15 -29.48
CA PHE A 396 13.51 -17.73 -29.63
C PHE A 396 13.83 -17.43 -31.09
N ALA A 397 13.29 -16.34 -31.60
CA ALA A 397 13.61 -15.79 -32.91
C ALA A 397 14.28 -14.43 -32.72
N VAL A 398 15.34 -14.17 -33.49
CA VAL A 398 16.09 -12.91 -33.49
C VAL A 398 16.32 -12.45 -34.92
N LYS A 399 16.15 -11.15 -35.19
CA LYS A 399 16.32 -10.58 -36.53
C LYS A 399 17.66 -9.89 -36.75
N ASN A 400 18.29 -9.37 -35.69
CA ASN A 400 19.60 -8.74 -35.76
C ASN A 400 20.66 -9.65 -35.12
N ASN A 401 21.20 -9.30 -33.94
CA ASN A 401 22.30 -10.05 -33.34
C ASN A 401 21.86 -10.98 -32.22
N LEU A 402 22.46 -12.16 -32.17
CA LEU A 402 22.49 -13.02 -30.99
C LEU A 402 23.79 -12.78 -30.21
N LEU A 403 23.67 -12.30 -28.97
CA LEU A 403 24.81 -12.08 -28.08
C LEU A 403 24.79 -13.10 -26.94
N ILE A 404 25.83 -13.93 -26.85
CA ILE A 404 25.97 -14.92 -25.77
C ILE A 404 27.02 -14.44 -24.77
N GLY A 405 26.62 -14.31 -23.51
CA GLY A 405 27.48 -13.91 -22.39
C GLY A 405 28.31 -15.06 -21.84
N ALA A 406 29.39 -14.74 -21.12
CA ALA A 406 30.25 -15.74 -20.51
C ALA A 406 29.56 -16.57 -19.40
N ASN A 407 28.47 -16.04 -18.83
CA ASN A 407 27.67 -16.71 -17.80
C ASN A 407 26.44 -17.43 -18.41
N ALA A 408 26.29 -17.46 -19.74
CA ALA A 408 25.19 -18.18 -20.35
C ALA A 408 25.30 -19.68 -20.08
N ASP A 409 24.30 -20.27 -19.42
CA ASP A 409 24.33 -21.68 -19.03
C ASP A 409 23.85 -22.64 -20.15
N GLY A 410 23.66 -22.13 -21.38
CA GLY A 410 23.18 -22.89 -22.54
C GLY A 410 21.66 -23.00 -22.65
N GLY A 411 21.18 -23.86 -23.56
CA GLY A 411 19.75 -24.00 -23.86
C GLY A 411 19.47 -24.37 -25.30
#